data_AF-A0A7C9R4D0-F1
#
_entry.id   AF-A0A7C9R4D0-F1
#
_cell.length_a   1.000
_cell.length_b   1.000
_cell.length_c   1.000
_cell.angle_alpha   90.00
_cell.angle_beta   90.00
_cell.angle_gamma   90.00
#
_symmetry.space_group_name_H-M   'P 1'
#
loop_
_entity.id
_entity.type
_entity.pdbx_description
1 polymer ?
#
loop_
_entity_poly.entity_id
_entity_poly.type
_entity_poly.pdbx_seq_one_letter_code
_entity_poly.pdbx_strand_id
1 'polypeptide(L)'
;MKHRILFGSYPIPRFAGVPSHNFIVWVDPDGRPLYEINGGASNPDGTFNYFSIFGRLTAVETDYAHRNLAYCPEFHTRPTSRTVLLLEASHREVAARWARGMRTVNRIAASGLRYSFLTQNSNSVASAVARGMDLVVPRSSLGPLRAPGGRRRLALEPMVA
;
A
#
# COMPACT_ATOMS: atom_id res chain seq x y z
N MET A 1 -23.08 -1.82 -11.08
CA MET A 1 -22.09 -0.72 -10.92
C MET A 1 -20.73 -1.32 -10.59
N LYS A 2 -19.63 -0.70 -11.03
CA LYS A 2 -18.28 -1.28 -10.91
C LYS A 2 -17.45 -0.59 -9.83
N HIS A 3 -16.68 -1.38 -9.09
CA HIS A 3 -15.68 -0.90 -8.15
C HIS A 3 -14.30 -0.91 -8.83
N ARG A 4 -13.34 -0.19 -8.25
CA ARG A 4 -11.99 -0.09 -8.79
C ARG A 4 -10.93 -0.33 -7.72
N ILE A 5 -9.84 -0.98 -8.10
CA ILE A 5 -8.58 -0.98 -7.35
C ILE A 5 -7.63 -0.05 -8.08
N LEU A 6 -7.12 0.95 -7.36
CA LEU A 6 -6.14 1.90 -7.87
C LEU A 6 -4.80 1.70 -7.16
N PHE A 7 -3.72 1.87 -7.89
CA PHE A 7 -2.38 2.01 -7.33
C PHE A 7 -2.04 3.48 -7.26
N GLY A 8 -1.68 3.96 -6.09
CA GLY A 8 -1.45 5.37 -5.83
C GLY A 8 -0.05 5.69 -5.35
N SER A 9 0.29 6.96 -5.46
CA SER A 9 1.51 7.53 -4.90
C SER A 9 1.28 8.99 -4.54
N TYR A 10 1.89 9.44 -3.45
CA TYR A 10 1.91 10.85 -3.06
C TYR A 10 3.34 11.30 -2.73
N PRO A 11 3.70 12.55 -3.03
CA PRO A 11 5.00 13.07 -2.68
C PRO A 11 5.13 13.29 -1.17
N ILE A 12 6.28 12.91 -0.60
CA ILE A 12 6.64 13.25 0.78
C ILE A 12 7.62 14.42 0.73
N PRO A 13 7.20 15.65 1.07
CA PRO A 13 8.14 16.76 1.15
C PRO A 13 9.11 16.52 2.32
N ARG A 14 10.42 16.49 2.00
CA ARG A 14 11.56 16.55 2.95
C ARG A 14 11.92 15.31 3.78
N PHE A 15 11.39 14.11 3.52
CA PHE A 15 11.84 12.92 4.25
C PHE A 15 12.97 12.18 3.49
N ALA A 16 14.21 12.41 3.93
CA ALA A 16 15.43 11.65 3.60
C ALA A 16 15.78 11.41 2.11
N GLY A 17 15.14 12.08 1.14
CA GLY A 17 15.43 11.90 -0.30
C GLY A 17 14.57 10.87 -1.06
N VAL A 18 13.46 10.39 -0.50
CA VAL A 18 12.47 9.54 -1.19
C VAL A 18 11.33 10.45 -1.57
N PRO A 19 11.16 10.73 -2.87
CA PRO A 19 10.27 11.78 -3.31
C PRO A 19 8.80 11.41 -3.15
N SER A 20 8.43 10.14 -2.96
CA SER A 20 7.03 9.71 -2.89
C SER A 20 6.84 8.34 -2.22
N HIS A 21 5.63 8.09 -1.71
CA HIS A 21 5.23 6.83 -1.07
C HIS A 21 4.01 6.21 -1.77
N ASN A 22 4.01 4.87 -1.89
CA ASN A 22 3.01 4.12 -2.65
C ASN A 22 1.91 3.55 -1.76
N PHE A 23 0.69 3.48 -2.31
CA PHE A 23 -0.47 2.89 -1.67
C PHE A 23 -1.34 2.13 -2.68
N ILE A 24 -2.26 1.30 -2.18
CA ILE A 24 -3.35 0.71 -2.96
C ILE A 24 -4.66 1.15 -2.35
N VAL A 25 -5.64 1.51 -3.17
CA VAL A 25 -6.97 1.92 -2.69
C VAL A 25 -8.07 1.18 -3.45
N TRP A 26 -9.08 0.72 -2.73
CA TRP A 26 -10.35 0.27 -3.28
C TRP A 26 -11.34 1.44 -3.23
N VAL A 27 -11.82 1.86 -4.39
CA VAL A 27 -12.88 2.86 -4.52
C VAL A 27 -14.20 2.26 -5.02
N ASP A 28 -15.30 2.85 -4.58
CA ASP A 28 -16.65 2.54 -5.03
C ASP A 28 -16.93 3.09 -6.45
N PRO A 29 -18.14 2.86 -6.99
CA PRO A 29 -18.52 3.38 -8.31
C PRO A 29 -18.46 4.92 -8.40
N ASP A 30 -18.74 5.63 -7.32
CA ASP A 30 -18.72 7.10 -7.24
C ASP A 30 -17.30 7.65 -7.05
N GLY A 31 -16.31 6.76 -6.87
CA GLY A 31 -14.91 7.13 -6.66
C GLY A 31 -14.57 7.42 -5.21
N ARG A 32 -15.46 7.10 -4.27
CA ARG A 32 -15.20 7.23 -2.84
C ARG A 32 -14.30 6.09 -2.37
N PRO A 33 -13.25 6.37 -1.59
CA PRO A 33 -12.43 5.31 -1.02
C PRO A 33 -13.21 4.51 0.01
N LEU A 34 -13.11 3.19 -0.07
CA LEU A 34 -13.62 2.25 0.93
C LEU A 34 -12.49 1.75 1.82
N TYR A 35 -11.40 1.32 1.19
CA TYR A 35 -10.22 0.77 1.87
C TYR A 35 -8.92 1.25 1.21
N GLU A 36 -7.88 1.41 2.01
CA GLU A 36 -6.53 1.74 1.53
C GLU A 36 -5.47 0.88 2.23
N ILE A 37 -4.45 0.43 1.51
CA ILE A 37 -3.32 -0.33 2.08
C ILE A 37 -2.02 0.43 1.84
N ASN A 38 -1.28 0.61 2.93
CA ASN A 38 -0.04 1.38 2.98
C ASN A 38 1.08 0.60 3.66
N GLY A 39 2.33 0.87 3.27
CA GLY A 39 3.50 0.27 3.91
C GLY A 39 4.21 1.26 4.85
N GLY A 40 4.59 0.84 6.04
CA GLY A 40 5.33 1.74 6.94
C GLY A 40 5.99 1.03 8.09
N ALA A 41 6.48 1.80 9.04
CA ALA A 41 6.97 1.26 10.30
C ALA A 41 5.82 1.11 11.30
N SER A 42 5.92 0.16 12.22
CA SER A 42 5.05 0.09 13.41
C SER A 42 5.80 0.50 14.67
N ASN A 43 5.06 1.09 15.62
CA ASN A 43 5.47 1.25 17.01
C ASN A 43 5.46 -0.11 17.75
N PRO A 44 6.09 -0.19 18.94
CA PRO A 44 6.03 -1.39 19.78
C PRO A 44 4.60 -1.79 20.19
N ASP A 45 3.70 -0.81 20.31
CA ASP A 45 2.27 -1.01 20.63
C ASP A 45 1.41 -1.40 19.41
N GLY A 46 2.04 -1.58 18.24
CA GLY A 46 1.37 -1.96 17.00
C GLY A 46 0.78 -0.81 16.19
N THR A 47 0.80 0.44 16.70
CA THR A 47 0.33 1.61 15.94
C THR A 47 1.26 1.94 14.77
N PHE A 48 0.75 2.64 13.75
CA PHE A 48 1.57 3.06 12.61
C PHE A 48 2.52 4.18 13.02
N ASN A 49 3.80 4.05 12.66
CA ASN A 49 4.83 5.03 12.96
C ASN A 49 5.30 5.74 11.67
N TYR A 50 4.88 6.99 11.53
CA TYR A 50 5.21 7.85 10.39
C TYR A 50 6.69 8.30 10.33
N PHE A 51 7.43 8.18 11.43
CA PHE A 51 8.76 8.75 11.59
C PHE A 51 9.87 7.72 11.84
N SER A 52 9.51 6.46 12.10
CA SER A 52 10.48 5.43 12.42
C SER A 52 11.25 5.00 11.19
N ILE A 53 12.59 5.11 11.27
CA ILE A 53 13.53 4.71 10.24
C ILE A 53 14.10 3.29 10.46
N PHE A 54 13.86 2.69 11.64
CA PHE A 54 14.39 1.37 12.03
C PHE A 54 13.32 0.41 12.59
N GLY A 55 12.04 0.78 12.51
CA GLY A 55 10.94 -0.05 13.00
C GLY A 55 10.71 -1.33 12.19
N ARG A 56 9.82 -2.20 12.66
CA ARG A 56 9.36 -3.34 11.86
C ARG A 56 8.54 -2.82 10.69
N LEU A 57 8.75 -3.37 9.50
CA LEU A 57 7.91 -3.10 8.35
C LEU A 57 6.54 -3.74 8.61
N THR A 58 5.50 -2.93 8.44
CA THR A 58 4.12 -3.37 8.45
C THR A 58 3.41 -2.92 7.18
N ALA A 59 2.27 -3.53 6.91
CA ALA A 59 1.29 -3.06 5.95
C ALA A 59 -0.04 -2.88 6.70
N VAL A 60 -0.65 -1.70 6.61
CA VAL A 60 -1.88 -1.39 7.34
C VAL A 60 -2.99 -1.11 6.35
N GLU A 61 -4.15 -1.71 6.61
CA GLU A 61 -5.40 -1.38 5.93
C GLU A 61 -6.13 -0.28 6.71
N THR A 62 -6.45 0.80 6.01
CA THR A 62 -7.34 1.84 6.46
C THR A 62 -8.74 1.56 5.93
N ASP A 63 -9.67 1.23 6.82
CA ASP A 63 -11.11 1.22 6.55
C ASP A 63 -11.66 2.65 6.73
N TYR A 64 -12.13 3.25 5.64
CA TYR A 64 -12.63 4.63 5.65
C TYR A 64 -13.92 4.81 6.46
N ALA A 65 -14.65 3.74 6.76
CA ALA A 65 -15.79 3.78 7.67
C ALA A 65 -15.37 3.91 9.14
N HIS A 66 -14.16 3.48 9.49
CA HIS A 66 -13.63 3.42 10.87
C HIS A 66 -12.33 4.21 11.04
N ARG A 67 -12.17 5.30 10.26
CA ARG A 67 -10.93 6.08 10.20
C ARG A 67 -10.39 6.47 11.59
N ASN A 68 -9.15 6.08 11.85
CA ASN A 68 -8.40 6.50 13.03
C ASN A 68 -6.93 6.70 12.66
N LEU A 69 -6.51 7.96 12.52
CA LEU A 69 -5.17 8.31 12.01
C LEU A 69 -4.01 7.87 12.92
N ALA A 70 -4.28 7.53 14.19
CA ALA A 70 -3.28 6.97 15.09
C ALA A 70 -2.88 5.53 14.68
N TYR A 71 -3.79 4.79 14.05
CA TYR A 71 -3.59 3.39 13.65
C TYR A 71 -3.53 3.22 12.13
N CYS A 72 -4.31 4.01 11.40
CA CYS A 72 -4.60 3.84 9.98
C CYS A 72 -4.27 5.14 9.23
N PRO A 73 -3.12 5.21 8.54
CA PRO A 73 -2.78 6.39 7.76
C PRO A 73 -3.64 6.49 6.49
N GLU A 74 -4.08 7.71 6.16
CA GLU A 74 -4.79 8.00 4.90
C GLU A 74 -3.89 8.81 3.94
N PHE A 75 -3.82 8.36 2.69
CA PHE A 75 -3.02 9.01 1.65
C PHE A 75 -3.81 9.33 0.38
N HIS A 76 -4.84 8.56 0.05
CA HIS A 76 -5.67 8.79 -1.14
C HIS A 76 -6.32 10.18 -1.13
N THR A 77 -6.64 10.72 0.05
CA THR A 77 -7.26 12.03 0.23
C THR A 77 -6.29 13.21 0.13
N ARG A 78 -4.98 12.96 -0.02
CA ARG A 78 -3.99 14.05 -0.13
C ARG A 78 -4.07 14.72 -1.52
N PRO A 79 -4.09 16.07 -1.60
CA PRO A 79 -4.22 16.79 -2.88
C PRO A 79 -3.14 16.46 -3.92
N THR A 80 -1.98 16.00 -3.48
CA THR A 80 -0.83 15.67 -4.34
C THR A 80 -0.77 14.21 -4.74
N SER A 81 -1.74 13.40 -4.30
CA SER A 81 -1.84 11.99 -4.66
C SER A 81 -2.15 11.83 -6.14
N ARG A 82 -1.52 10.82 -6.75
CA ARG A 82 -1.73 10.40 -8.12
C ARG A 82 -2.07 8.92 -8.12
N THR A 83 -2.96 8.50 -8.99
CA THR A 83 -3.42 7.11 -9.06
C THR A 83 -3.45 6.61 -10.48
N VAL A 84 -3.37 5.28 -10.61
CA VAL A 84 -3.60 4.55 -11.86
C VAL A 84 -4.54 3.40 -11.58
N LEU A 85 -5.42 3.10 -12.52
CA LEU A 85 -6.32 1.95 -12.44
C LEU A 85 -5.54 0.65 -12.58
N LEU A 86 -5.73 -0.28 -11.64
CA LEU A 86 -5.24 -1.66 -11.75
C LEU A 86 -6.35 -2.64 -12.13
N LEU A 87 -7.55 -2.43 -11.62
CA LEU A 87 -8.71 -3.28 -11.86
C LEU A 87 -9.99 -2.46 -11.79
N GLU A 88 -10.90 -2.69 -12.72
CA GLU A 88 -12.29 -2.25 -12.65
C GLU A 88 -13.20 -3.47 -12.83
N ALA A 89 -14.01 -3.79 -11.83
CA ALA A 89 -14.79 -5.03 -11.83
C ALA A 89 -16.04 -4.93 -10.93
N SER A 90 -16.82 -6.01 -10.85
CA SER A 90 -17.93 -6.12 -9.89
C SER A 90 -17.42 -6.04 -8.44
N HIS A 91 -18.28 -5.65 -7.51
CA HIS A 91 -17.97 -5.66 -6.07
C HIS A 91 -17.38 -7.00 -5.63
N ARG A 92 -18.05 -8.12 -6.00
CA ARG A 92 -17.63 -9.48 -5.62
C ARG A 92 -16.21 -9.78 -6.06
N GLU A 93 -15.85 -9.40 -7.27
CA GLU A 93 -14.51 -9.63 -7.80
C GLU A 93 -13.47 -8.76 -7.10
N VAL A 94 -13.74 -7.46 -6.94
CA VAL A 94 -12.84 -6.56 -6.22
C VAL A 94 -12.63 -7.02 -4.77
N ALA A 95 -13.70 -7.41 -4.07
CA ALA A 95 -13.63 -7.95 -2.71
C ALA A 95 -12.78 -9.22 -2.64
N ALA A 96 -12.94 -10.14 -3.60
CA ALA A 96 -12.14 -11.36 -3.65
C ALA A 96 -10.65 -11.06 -3.84
N ARG A 97 -10.32 -10.12 -4.74
CA ARG A 97 -8.94 -9.64 -4.97
C ARG A 97 -8.37 -8.98 -3.73
N TRP A 98 -9.15 -8.11 -3.11
CA TRP A 98 -8.77 -7.39 -1.89
C TRP A 98 -8.43 -8.35 -0.74
N ALA A 99 -9.27 -9.36 -0.51
CA ALA A 99 -9.01 -10.40 0.47
C ALA A 99 -7.69 -11.17 0.23
N ARG A 100 -7.27 -11.34 -1.03
CA ARG A 100 -5.93 -11.90 -1.33
C ARG A 100 -4.82 -10.93 -0.95
N GLY A 101 -5.02 -9.65 -1.22
CA GLY A 101 -4.14 -8.58 -0.77
C GLY A 101 -3.94 -8.60 0.75
N MET A 102 -5.01 -8.78 1.51
CA MET A 102 -4.95 -8.86 2.98
C MET A 102 -4.16 -10.05 3.51
N ARG A 103 -4.16 -11.19 2.80
CA ARG A 103 -3.22 -12.29 3.13
C ARG A 103 -1.76 -11.88 2.96
N THR A 104 -1.46 -11.06 1.95
CA THR A 104 -0.11 -10.53 1.74
C THR A 104 0.27 -9.49 2.80
N VAL A 105 -0.68 -8.66 3.21
CA VAL A 105 -0.52 -7.72 4.34
C VAL A 105 -0.10 -8.48 5.61
N ASN A 106 -0.85 -9.52 5.99
CA ASN A 106 -0.54 -10.32 7.17
C ASN A 106 0.84 -10.99 7.07
N ARG A 107 1.22 -11.47 5.89
CA ARG A 107 2.56 -12.04 5.65
C ARG A 107 3.67 -11.02 5.84
N ILE A 108 3.49 -9.77 5.39
CA ILE A 108 4.46 -8.69 5.59
C ILE A 108 4.65 -8.45 7.09
N ALA A 109 3.57 -8.30 7.86
CA ALA A 109 3.65 -8.11 9.30
C ALA A 109 4.36 -9.27 10.02
N ALA A 110 4.06 -10.51 9.62
CA ALA A 110 4.65 -11.72 10.20
C ALA A 110 6.13 -11.93 9.80
N SER A 111 6.57 -11.43 8.64
CA SER A 111 7.90 -11.69 8.09
C SER A 111 9.07 -11.16 8.91
N GLY A 112 8.82 -10.28 9.89
CA GLY A 112 9.89 -9.66 10.70
C GLY A 112 10.78 -8.71 9.89
N LEU A 113 10.40 -8.38 8.65
CA LEU A 113 11.12 -7.42 7.82
C LEU A 113 11.25 -6.08 8.56
N ARG A 114 12.39 -5.43 8.38
CA ARG A 114 12.61 -4.09 8.91
C ARG A 114 12.20 -3.04 7.90
N TYR A 115 11.58 -1.98 8.39
CA TYR A 115 11.44 -0.75 7.63
C TYR A 115 12.84 -0.25 7.30
N SER A 116 13.07 0.02 6.03
CA SER A 116 14.30 0.64 5.57
C SER A 116 13.98 1.54 4.40
N PHE A 117 14.35 2.79 4.59
CA PHE A 117 14.24 3.83 3.59
C PHE A 117 15.24 3.61 2.44
N LEU A 118 16.45 3.16 2.77
CA LEU A 118 17.52 2.89 1.79
C LEU A 118 17.14 1.78 0.81
N THR A 119 16.48 0.73 1.32
CA THR A 119 15.97 -0.36 0.50
C THR A 119 14.55 -0.09 -0.03
N GLN A 120 13.95 1.04 0.36
CA GLN A 120 12.62 1.49 -0.08
C GLN A 120 11.53 0.43 0.17
N ASN A 121 11.68 -0.32 1.27
CA ASN A 121 10.83 -1.47 1.59
C ASN A 121 9.36 -1.07 1.71
N SER A 122 9.08 0.09 2.30
CA SER A 122 7.73 0.63 2.42
C SER A 122 7.07 0.90 1.07
N ASN A 123 7.81 1.42 0.10
CA ASN A 123 7.29 1.70 -1.24
C ASN A 123 7.05 0.43 -2.07
N SER A 124 7.66 -0.70 -1.69
CA SER A 124 7.39 -2.01 -2.30
C SER A 124 6.21 -2.75 -1.68
N VAL A 125 5.66 -2.31 -0.54
CA VAL A 125 4.48 -2.93 0.09
C VAL A 125 3.29 -2.90 -0.84
N ALA A 126 2.91 -1.72 -1.34
CA ALA A 126 1.82 -1.58 -2.29
C ALA A 126 2.01 -2.52 -3.49
N SER A 127 3.20 -2.57 -4.08
CA SER A 127 3.46 -3.44 -5.25
C SER A 127 3.45 -4.93 -4.92
N ALA A 128 3.88 -5.33 -3.73
CA ALA A 128 3.78 -6.71 -3.26
C ALA A 128 2.31 -7.09 -3.03
N VAL A 129 1.53 -6.20 -2.42
CA VAL A 129 0.10 -6.37 -2.21
C VAL A 129 -0.64 -6.47 -3.54
N ALA A 130 -0.40 -5.58 -4.52
CA ALA A 130 -0.97 -5.69 -5.87
C ALA A 130 -0.68 -7.06 -6.51
N ARG A 131 0.57 -7.53 -6.42
CA ARG A 131 0.93 -8.87 -6.94
C ARG A 131 0.19 -9.98 -6.19
N GLY A 132 0.06 -9.87 -4.88
CA GLY A 132 -0.74 -10.81 -4.07
C GLY A 132 -2.23 -10.78 -4.38
N MET A 133 -2.74 -9.68 -4.92
CA MET A 133 -4.08 -9.55 -5.50
C MET A 133 -4.17 -10.12 -6.94
N ASP A 134 -3.09 -10.71 -7.47
CA ASP A 134 -2.97 -11.15 -8.85
C ASP A 134 -3.17 -9.97 -9.85
N LEU A 135 -2.68 -8.78 -9.48
CA LEU A 135 -2.72 -7.55 -10.29
C LEU A 135 -1.33 -7.16 -10.78
N VAL A 136 -1.29 -6.58 -11.98
CA VAL A 136 -0.06 -6.09 -12.60
C VAL A 136 0.03 -4.58 -12.42
N VAL A 137 1.07 -4.11 -11.74
CA VAL A 137 1.40 -2.67 -11.69
C VAL A 137 2.09 -2.30 -13.02
N PRO A 138 1.47 -1.49 -13.90
CA PRO A 138 2.04 -1.21 -15.22
C PRO A 138 3.36 -0.47 -15.09
N ARG A 139 4.35 -0.85 -15.90
CA ARG A 139 5.67 -0.20 -15.89
C ARG A 139 5.59 1.29 -16.20
N SER A 140 4.66 1.67 -17.09
CA SER A 140 4.38 3.05 -17.50
C SER A 140 3.87 3.91 -16.36
N SER A 141 3.13 3.34 -15.40
CA SER A 141 2.54 4.07 -14.27
C SER A 141 3.58 4.65 -13.31
N LEU A 142 4.82 4.20 -13.35
CA LEU A 142 5.85 4.63 -12.41
C LEU A 142 6.44 6.00 -12.71
N GLY A 143 6.38 6.46 -13.96
CA GLY A 143 6.68 7.86 -14.31
C GLY A 143 5.66 8.83 -13.71
N PRO A 144 4.34 8.62 -13.92
CA PRO A 144 3.27 9.38 -13.28
C PRO A 144 3.32 9.37 -11.75
N LEU A 145 3.57 8.19 -11.15
CA LEU A 145 3.55 7.98 -9.70
C LEU A 145 4.82 8.49 -9.00
N ARG A 146 5.96 8.63 -9.70
CA ARG A 146 7.25 9.18 -9.21
C ARG A 146 7.86 8.53 -7.94
N ALA A 147 7.22 7.53 -7.34
CA ALA A 147 7.71 6.83 -6.16
C ALA A 147 8.76 5.77 -6.51
N PRO A 148 9.97 5.83 -5.92
CA PRO A 148 10.95 4.77 -6.08
C PRO A 148 10.53 3.54 -5.28
N GLY A 149 10.94 2.33 -5.67
CA GLY A 149 10.58 1.08 -4.96
C GLY A 149 9.29 0.39 -5.44
N GLY A 150 8.43 1.04 -6.23
CA GLY A 150 7.19 0.46 -6.78
C GLY A 150 7.37 -0.72 -7.76
N ARG A 151 8.63 -1.11 -8.06
CA ARG A 151 8.98 -2.32 -8.82
C ARG A 151 9.65 -3.39 -7.96
N ARG A 152 10.18 -3.01 -6.79
CA ARG A 152 11.00 -3.90 -5.95
C ARG A 152 10.13 -5.05 -5.46
N ARG A 153 10.78 -6.18 -5.26
CA ARG A 153 10.15 -7.33 -4.60
C ARG A 153 10.49 -7.19 -3.13
N LEU A 154 9.46 -7.21 -2.28
CA LEU A 154 9.69 -7.52 -0.87
C LEU A 154 10.21 -8.95 -0.80
N ALA A 155 11.33 -9.14 -0.11
CA ALA A 155 11.87 -10.45 0.19
C ALA A 155 10.98 -11.10 1.26
N LEU A 156 9.81 -11.58 0.83
CA LEU A 156 8.95 -12.43 1.65
C LEU A 156 9.49 -13.85 1.54
N GLU A 157 9.74 -14.49 2.68
CA GLU A 157 10.10 -15.90 2.72
C GLU A 157 9.04 -16.74 1.95
N PRO A 158 9.46 -17.77 1.19
CA PRO A 158 8.54 -18.70 0.54
C PRO A 158 7.70 -19.41 1.61
N MET A 159 6.44 -19.71 1.29
CA MET A 159 5.67 -20.64 2.13
C MET A 159 6.31 -22.02 2.02
N VAL A 160 6.73 -22.59 3.15
CA VAL A 160 6.77 -24.06 3.25
C VAL A 160 5.31 -24.50 3.15
N ALA A 161 5.00 -25.25 2.10
CA ALA A 161 3.68 -25.81 1.86
C ALA A 161 3.36 -26.91 2.88
#